data_AF-A0AAV6ZB31-F1
#
_entry.id   AF-A0AAV6ZB31-F1
#
_cell.length_a   1.000
_cell.length_b   1.000
_cell.length_c   1.000
_cell.angle_alpha   90.00
_cell.angle_beta   90.00
_cell.angle_gamma   90.00
#
_symmetry.space_group_name_H-M   'P 1'
#
loop_
_entity.id
_entity.type
_entity.pdbx_description
1 polymer ?
#
loop_
_entity_poly.entity_id
_entity_poly.type
_entity_poly.pdbx_seq_one_letter_code
_entity_poly.pdbx_strand_id
1 'polypeptide(L)'
;MYMWCVAGASLWGPYKNIWTTVENALRRRQPEAVHVLDLLLKKHKPDFISLFKNPAKSPQQHEMIQKASTEGIAIKGQQGTRLLPEALIKETFILSDLFNIGEVAAVELLLAGESRDLCVTSGGRWDPQVFAACR
;
A
#
# COMPACT_ATOMS: atom_id res chain seq x y z
N MET A 1 -8.61 14.19 -11.36
CA MET A 1 -7.82 14.73 -10.24
C MET A 1 -8.09 13.87 -9.02
N TYR A 2 -7.48 12.68 -8.95
CA TYR A 2 -7.61 11.78 -7.79
C TYR A 2 -6.30 11.84 -7.02
N MET A 3 -6.30 12.70 -6.01
CA MET A 3 -5.13 13.06 -5.24
C MET A 3 -5.00 12.15 -4.01
N TRP A 4 -4.09 11.18 -4.11
CA TRP A 4 -3.06 10.92 -3.11
C TRP A 4 -3.48 10.48 -1.69
N CYS A 5 -3.38 9.17 -1.44
CA CYS A 5 -2.77 8.65 -0.20
C CYS A 5 -2.20 7.23 -0.35
N VAL A 6 -1.83 6.82 -1.57
CA VAL A 6 -1.26 5.47 -1.83
C VAL A 6 0.16 5.60 -2.42
N ALA A 7 0.91 6.62 -2.02
CA ALA A 7 2.30 6.80 -2.47
C ALA A 7 3.28 5.78 -1.84
N GLY A 8 2.79 4.83 -1.05
CA GLY A 8 3.66 3.89 -0.33
C GLY A 8 3.14 2.46 -0.23
N ALA A 9 2.14 2.03 -1.01
CA ALA A 9 1.68 0.65 -0.97
C ALA A 9 1.58 0.06 -2.39
N SER A 10 2.73 -0.17 -3.02
CA SER A 10 2.81 -0.82 -4.33
C SER A 10 2.13 -2.19 -4.30
N LEU A 11 2.17 -2.87 -3.16
CA LEU A 11 1.52 -4.16 -2.97
C LEU A 11 -0.02 -4.04 -2.91
N TRP A 12 -0.56 -3.09 -2.14
CA TRP A 12 -2.00 -3.06 -1.83
C TRP A 12 -2.83 -2.19 -2.77
N GLY A 13 -2.20 -1.26 -3.50
CA GLY A 13 -2.88 -0.38 -4.45
C GLY A 13 -3.74 -1.11 -5.48
N PRO A 14 -3.19 -2.12 -6.20
CA PRO A 14 -3.96 -2.91 -7.15
C PRO A 14 -5.16 -3.62 -6.50
N TYR A 15 -5.00 -4.18 -5.29
CA TYR A 15 -6.08 -4.88 -4.58
C TYR A 15 -7.21 -3.95 -4.17
N LYS A 16 -6.88 -2.75 -3.66
CA LYS A 16 -7.90 -1.73 -3.35
C LYS A 16 -8.68 -1.33 -4.60
N ASN A 17 -8.01 -1.14 -5.74
CA ASN A 17 -8.66 -0.80 -7.00
C ASN A 17 -9.60 -1.91 -7.50
N ILE A 18 -9.16 -3.17 -7.42
CA ILE A 18 -9.99 -4.33 -7.75
C ILE A 18 -11.24 -4.37 -6.86
N TRP A 19 -11.06 -4.24 -5.54
CA TRP A 19 -12.17 -4.23 -4.59
C TRP A 19 -13.20 -3.12 -4.88
N THR A 20 -12.74 -1.88 -5.05
CA THR A 20 -13.61 -0.74 -5.37
C THR A 20 -14.35 -0.96 -6.70
N THR A 21 -13.68 -1.52 -7.71
CA THR A 21 -14.30 -1.83 -9.00
C THR A 21 -15.38 -2.90 -8.86
N VAL A 22 -15.13 -3.97 -8.09
CA VAL A 22 -16.11 -5.02 -7.79
C VAL A 22 -17.30 -4.45 -7.03
N GLU A 23 -17.08 -3.59 -6.03
CA GLU A 23 -18.16 -2.93 -5.30
C GLU A 23 -19.02 -2.07 -6.24
N ASN A 24 -18.40 -1.29 -7.11
CA ASN A 24 -19.12 -0.43 -8.05
C ASN A 24 -19.90 -1.24 -9.09
N ALA A 25 -19.33 -2.32 -9.63
CA ALA A 25 -19.96 -3.16 -10.63
C ALA A 25 -21.10 -4.00 -10.06
N LEU A 26 -20.88 -4.66 -8.91
CA LEU A 26 -21.85 -5.62 -8.36
C LEU A 26 -22.85 -4.97 -7.39
N ARG A 27 -22.35 -4.16 -6.44
CA ARG A 27 -23.19 -3.57 -5.39
C ARG A 27 -23.87 -2.29 -5.87
N ARG A 28 -23.14 -1.40 -6.55
CA ARG A 28 -23.69 -0.12 -7.06
C ARG A 28 -24.30 -0.23 -8.47
N ARG A 29 -24.10 -1.37 -9.15
CA ARG A 29 -24.64 -1.68 -10.48
C ARG A 29 -24.30 -0.63 -11.54
N GLN A 30 -23.08 -0.09 -11.48
CA GLN A 30 -22.60 0.86 -12.48
C GLN A 30 -22.14 0.11 -13.74
N PRO A 31 -22.75 0.35 -14.91
CA PRO A 31 -22.43 -0.40 -16.13
C PRO A 31 -21.01 -0.14 -16.63
N GLU A 32 -20.45 1.05 -16.42
CA GLU A 32 -19.08 1.39 -16.76
C GLU A 32 -18.08 0.56 -15.94
N ALA A 33 -18.40 0.31 -14.66
CA ALA A 33 -17.56 -0.48 -13.77
C ALA A 33 -17.54 -1.96 -14.16
N VAL A 34 -18.58 -2.49 -14.82
CA VAL A 34 -18.60 -3.87 -15.33
C VAL A 34 -17.54 -4.06 -16.42
N HIS A 35 -17.41 -3.10 -17.34
CA HIS A 35 -16.38 -3.16 -18.37
C HIS A 35 -14.97 -3.07 -17.76
N VAL A 36 -14.76 -2.16 -16.80
CA VAL A 36 -13.48 -2.02 -16.09
C VAL A 36 -13.14 -3.28 -15.30
N LEU A 37 -14.13 -3.93 -14.70
CA LEU A 37 -13.95 -5.18 -13.97
C LEU A 37 -13.44 -6.29 -14.88
N ASP A 38 -14.01 -6.46 -16.08
CA ASP A 38 -13.56 -7.46 -17.06
C ASP A 38 -12.09 -7.24 -17.46
N LEU A 39 -11.69 -5.98 -17.69
CA LEU A 39 -10.30 -5.63 -17.99
C LEU A 39 -9.36 -5.93 -16.82
N LEU A 40 -9.76 -5.63 -15.58
CA LEU A 40 -8.96 -5.90 -14.38
C LEU A 40 -8.80 -7.40 -14.14
N LEU A 41 -9.87 -8.19 -14.29
CA LEU A 41 -9.83 -9.65 -14.15
C LEU A 41 -8.91 -10.28 -15.20
N LYS A 42 -8.94 -9.79 -16.45
CA LYS A 42 -8.02 -10.24 -17.51
C LYS A 42 -6.57 -9.89 -17.18
N LYS A 43 -6.31 -8.67 -16.71
CA LYS A 43 -4.97 -8.19 -16.36
C LYS A 43 -4.35 -8.93 -15.18
N HIS A 44 -5.13 -9.18 -14.14
CA HIS A 44 -4.67 -9.79 -12.88
C HIS A 44 -5.00 -11.29 -12.77
N LYS A 45 -5.37 -11.93 -13.89
CA LYS A 45 -5.69 -13.36 -13.96
C LYS A 45 -4.66 -14.27 -13.26
N PRO A 46 -3.32 -14.13 -13.44
CA PRO A 46 -2.35 -14.97 -12.74
C PRO A 46 -2.38 -14.75 -11.21
N ASP A 47 -2.68 -13.55 -10.74
CA ASP A 47 -2.75 -13.22 -9.31
C ASP A 47 -3.97 -13.86 -8.63
N PHE A 48 -5.08 -14.03 -9.37
CA PHE A 48 -6.27 -14.74 -8.89
C PHE A 48 -6.12 -16.27 -8.94
N ILE A 49 -5.37 -16.79 -9.90
CA ILE A 49 -5.12 -18.24 -10.05
C ILE A 49 -4.08 -18.70 -9.02
N SER A 50 -2.97 -17.97 -8.90
CA SER A 50 -1.99 -18.16 -7.84
C SER A 50 -2.37 -17.25 -6.68
N LEU A 51 -3.38 -17.68 -5.91
CA LEU A 51 -3.93 -16.98 -4.73
C LEU A 51 -2.84 -16.23 -3.96
N PHE A 52 -2.78 -14.92 -4.20
CA PHE A 52 -2.11 -13.88 -3.42
C PHE A 52 -0.86 -14.34 -2.65
N LYS A 53 0.16 -14.78 -3.40
CA LYS A 53 1.46 -15.07 -2.78
C LYS A 53 2.09 -13.78 -2.29
N ASN A 54 2.44 -13.74 -1.02
CA ASN A 54 3.20 -12.65 -0.46
C ASN A 54 4.52 -12.48 -1.23
N PRO A 55 4.98 -11.25 -1.45
CA PRO A 55 6.31 -11.03 -2.02
C PRO A 55 7.33 -11.72 -1.11
N ALA A 56 8.18 -12.54 -1.70
CA ALA A 56 9.17 -13.30 -0.95
C ALA A 56 10.21 -12.35 -0.33
N LYS A 57 10.77 -12.77 0.81
CA LYS A 57 11.93 -12.12 1.42
C LYS A 57 13.14 -12.23 0.51
N SER A 58 13.99 -11.21 0.54
CA SER A 58 15.24 -11.19 -0.21
C SER A 58 16.39 -10.75 0.70
N PRO A 59 17.55 -11.43 0.66
CA PRO A 59 18.73 -10.99 1.42
C PRO A 59 19.17 -9.57 1.03
N GLN A 60 18.94 -9.18 -0.23
CA GLN A 60 19.23 -7.82 -0.71
C GLN A 60 18.30 -6.79 -0.05
N GLN A 61 17.02 -7.14 0.12
CA GLN A 61 16.06 -6.28 0.83
C GLN A 61 16.40 -6.18 2.31
N HIS A 62 16.80 -7.30 2.91
CA HIS A 62 17.23 -7.36 4.31
C HIS A 62 18.39 -6.38 4.59
N GLU A 63 19.47 -6.47 3.81
CA GLU A 63 20.62 -5.57 3.96
C GLU A 63 20.25 -4.10 3.70
N MET A 64 19.43 -3.84 2.69
CA MET A 64 18.95 -2.49 2.37
C MET A 64 18.14 -1.88 3.52
N ILE A 65 17.23 -2.65 4.13
CA ILE A 65 16.43 -2.18 5.27
C ILE A 65 17.29 -2.01 6.53
N GLN A 66 18.29 -2.87 6.74
CA GLN A 66 19.22 -2.74 7.85
C GLN A 66 20.01 -1.42 7.78
N LYS A 67 20.38 -0.97 6.58
CA LYS A 67 21.11 0.30 6.34
C LYS A 67 20.19 1.50 6.09
N ALA A 68 18.87 1.32 6.20
CA ALA A 68 17.90 2.38 5.90
C ALA A 68 18.00 3.60 6.84
N SER A 69 18.60 3.45 8.03
CA SER A 69 18.83 4.57 8.94
C SER A 69 20.00 5.46 8.52
N THR A 70 20.89 4.99 7.64
CA THR A 70 22.11 5.72 7.21
C THR A 70 22.10 6.05 5.72
N GLU A 71 21.71 5.10 4.88
CA GLU A 71 21.72 5.25 3.41
C GLU A 71 20.34 5.69 2.86
N GLY A 72 19.28 5.43 3.64
CA GLY A 72 17.90 5.67 3.23
C GLY A 72 17.40 4.67 2.19
N ILE A 73 16.09 4.63 1.99
CA ILE A 73 15.46 3.70 1.05
C ILE A 73 14.64 4.46 0.00
N ALA A 74 14.68 3.98 -1.24
CA ALA A 74 13.80 4.48 -2.30
C ALA A 74 12.45 3.77 -2.20
N ILE A 75 11.40 4.51 -1.81
CA ILE A 75 10.04 3.98 -1.72
C ILE A 75 9.32 4.24 -3.05
N LYS A 76 8.66 3.21 -3.59
CA LYS A 76 7.92 3.33 -4.86
C LYS A 76 6.78 4.34 -4.71
N GLY A 77 6.87 5.45 -5.43
CA GLY A 77 5.86 6.52 -5.41
C GLY A 77 6.28 7.78 -4.66
N GLN A 78 7.43 7.77 -3.98
CA GLN A 78 8.07 8.98 -3.45
C GLN A 78 9.28 9.38 -4.30
N GLN A 79 9.50 10.68 -4.47
CA GLN A 79 10.73 11.18 -5.08
C GLN A 79 11.82 11.25 -4.01
N GLY A 80 12.93 10.54 -4.25
CA GLY A 80 14.10 10.51 -3.38
C GLY A 80 14.17 9.31 -2.43
N THR A 81 15.28 9.22 -1.70
CA THR A 81 15.48 8.23 -0.63
C THR A 81 15.04 8.81 0.70
N ARG A 82 14.31 8.03 1.50
CA ARG A 82 13.87 8.40 2.86
C ARG A 82 14.68 7.61 3.88
N LEU A 83 15.24 8.31 4.87
CA LEU A 83 15.83 7.67 6.04
C LEU A 83 14.72 7.10 6.92
N LEU A 84 14.90 5.86 7.38
CA LEU A 84 13.95 5.21 8.29
C LEU A 84 14.48 5.26 9.72
N PRO A 85 13.66 5.66 10.70
CA PRO A 85 14.05 5.59 12.11
C PRO A 85 14.21 4.12 12.55
N GLU A 86 15.10 3.85 13.50
CA GLU A 86 15.38 2.49 13.98
C GLU A 86 14.13 1.76 14.49
N ALA A 87 13.18 2.48 15.10
CA ALA A 87 11.92 1.91 15.55
C ALA A 87 11.14 1.27 14.39
N LEU A 88 11.05 1.97 13.25
CA LEU A 88 10.33 1.48 12.07
C LEU A 88 11.07 0.31 11.42
N ILE A 89 12.42 0.33 11.42
CA ILE A 89 13.24 -0.78 10.94
C ILE A 89 12.96 -2.06 11.76
N LYS A 90 12.90 -1.95 13.09
CA LYS A 90 12.56 -3.07 13.98
C LYS A 90 11.17 -3.61 13.70
N GLU A 91 10.17 -2.74 13.60
CA GLU A 91 8.79 -3.13 13.28
C GLU A 91 8.69 -3.80 11.91
N THR A 92 9.48 -3.34 10.94
CA THR A 92 9.55 -3.93 9.59
C THR A 92 9.98 -5.38 9.65
N PHE A 93 11.05 -5.69 10.41
CA PHE A 93 11.51 -7.07 10.55
C PHE A 93 10.51 -7.94 11.28
N ILE A 94 9.90 -7.44 12.35
CA ILE A 94 8.84 -8.16 13.08
C ILE A 94 7.68 -8.50 12.13
N LEU A 95 7.22 -7.55 11.32
CA LEU A 95 6.14 -7.78 10.36
C LEU A 95 6.55 -8.72 9.21
N SER A 96 7.78 -8.56 8.70
CA SER A 96 8.36 -9.45 7.70
C SER A 96 8.35 -10.90 8.19
N ASP A 97 8.78 -11.15 9.43
CA ASP A 97 8.79 -12.46 10.08
C ASP A 97 7.40 -13.01 10.36
N LEU A 98 6.49 -12.18 10.87
CA LEU A 98 5.15 -12.61 11.23
C LEU A 98 4.32 -13.02 10.01
N PHE A 99 4.41 -12.28 8.90
CA PHE A 99 3.58 -12.51 7.71
C PHE A 99 4.33 -13.18 6.56
N ASN A 100 5.61 -13.50 6.73
CA ASN A 100 6.50 -14.02 5.69
C ASN A 100 6.41 -13.18 4.40
N ILE A 101 6.53 -11.86 4.55
CA ILE A 101 6.49 -10.88 3.45
C ILE A 101 7.87 -10.22 3.31
N GLY A 102 8.23 -9.80 2.10
CA GLY A 102 9.48 -9.07 1.88
C GLY A 102 9.52 -7.76 2.67
N GLU A 103 10.70 -7.40 3.15
CA GLU A 103 10.90 -6.31 4.11
C GLU A 103 10.47 -4.96 3.52
N VAL A 104 10.70 -4.73 2.22
CA VAL A 104 10.24 -3.51 1.54
C VAL A 104 8.71 -3.40 1.56
N ALA A 105 8.00 -4.52 1.38
CA ALA A 105 6.55 -4.53 1.44
C ALA A 105 6.04 -4.30 2.87
N ALA A 106 6.77 -4.78 3.88
CA ALA A 106 6.48 -4.49 5.28
C ALA A 106 6.68 -3.00 5.62
N VAL A 107 7.76 -2.36 5.13
CA VAL A 107 7.96 -0.91 5.27
C VAL A 107 6.81 -0.15 4.61
N GLU A 108 6.49 -0.49 3.36
CA GLU A 108 5.38 0.11 2.62
C GLU A 108 4.06 0.03 3.41
N LEU A 109 3.80 -1.11 4.05
CA LEU A 109 2.63 -1.31 4.90
C LEU A 109 2.65 -0.42 6.16
N LEU A 110 3.78 -0.33 6.85
CA LEU A 110 3.93 0.53 8.02
C LEU A 110 3.72 2.00 7.67
N LEU A 111 4.33 2.47 6.58
CA LEU A 111 4.20 3.85 6.10
C LEU A 111 2.78 4.17 5.63
N ALA A 112 2.10 3.21 5.01
CA ALA A 112 0.69 3.35 4.66
C ALA A 112 -0.24 3.34 5.89
N GLY A 113 0.21 2.80 7.03
CA GLY A 113 -0.44 2.92 8.33
C GLY A 113 -0.22 4.29 8.95
N GLU A 114 1.03 4.75 9.01
CA GLU A 114 1.44 6.06 9.56
C GLU A 114 0.71 7.24 8.85
N SER A 115 0.51 7.15 7.53
CA SER A 115 -0.21 8.18 6.78
C SER A 115 -1.70 8.29 7.13
N ARG A 116 -2.31 7.27 7.76
CA ARG A 116 -3.71 7.34 8.23
C ARG A 116 -3.84 8.18 9.50
N ASP A 117 -2.80 8.25 10.32
CA ASP A 117 -2.80 9.02 11.56
C ASP A 117 -2.50 10.51 11.34
N LEU A 118 -1.75 10.86 10.29
CA LEU A 118 -1.54 12.26 9.88
C LEU A 118 -2.82 12.95 9.37
N CYS A 119 -3.87 12.19 9.05
CA CYS A 119 -5.19 12.74 8.75
C CYS A 119 -6.02 13.05 10.03
N VAL A 120 -5.53 12.63 11.21
CA VAL A 120 -6.21 12.79 12.51
C VAL A 120 -5.58 13.89 13.38
N THR A 121 -4.35 14.33 13.09
CA THR A 121 -3.63 15.27 13.96
C THR A 121 -3.70 16.72 13.49
N SER A 122 -4.90 17.29 13.45
CA SER A 122 -5.09 18.71 13.74
C SER A 122 -6.37 18.90 14.57
N GLY A 123 -6.32 18.42 15.82
CA GLY A 123 -7.25 18.85 16.86
C GLY A 123 -8.52 18.01 17.06
N GLY A 124 -8.46 16.68 16.85
CA GLY A 124 -9.47 15.75 17.38
C GLY A 124 -10.92 15.98 16.91
N ARG A 125 -11.13 16.76 15.85
CA ARG A 125 -12.43 17.03 15.25
C ARG A 125 -12.43 16.49 13.83
N TRP A 126 -13.30 15.52 13.58
CA TRP A 126 -13.56 14.93 12.28
C TRP A 126 -13.95 16.02 11.27
N ASP A 127 -13.07 16.35 10.32
CA ASP A 127 -13.36 17.30 9.24
C ASP A 127 -14.06 16.57 8.06
N PRO A 128 -15.33 16.87 7.78
CA PRO A 128 -16.07 16.24 6.69
C PRO A 128 -15.53 16.57 5.29
N GLN A 129 -14.74 17.64 5.14
CA GLN A 129 -14.23 18.08 3.83
C GLN A 129 -13.05 17.23 3.36
N VAL A 130 -12.23 16.70 4.27
CA VAL A 130 -11.12 15.80 3.91
C VAL A 130 -11.64 14.45 3.39
N PHE A 131 -12.78 13.99 3.90
CA PHE A 131 -13.43 12.76 3.43
C PHE A 131 -14.02 12.87 2.02
N ALA A 132 -14.39 14.08 1.59
CA ALA A 132 -14.89 14.31 0.24
C ALA A 132 -13.78 14.26 -0.82
N ALA A 133 -12.53 14.54 -0.44
CA ALA A 133 -11.37 14.45 -1.33
C ALA A 133 -10.83 13.02 -1.50
N CYS A 134 -11.20 12.10 -0.59
CA CYS A 134 -10.84 10.67 -0.66
C CYS A 134 -11.93 9.77 -1.27
N ARG A 135 -12.97 10.36 -1.91
CA ARG A 135 -14.07 9.61 -2.53
C ARG A 135 -13.91 9.50 -4.05
#